data_AF-A0A5N8Z495-F1
#
_entry.id   AF-A0A5N8Z495-F1
#
_cell.length_a   1.000
_cell.length_b   1.000
_cell.length_c   1.000
_cell.angle_alpha   90.00
_cell.angle_beta   90.00
_cell.angle_gamma   90.00
#
_symmetry.space_group_name_H-M   'P 1'
#
loop_
_entity.id
_entity.type
_entity.pdbx_description
1 polymer ?
#
loop_
_entity_poly.entity_id
_entity_poly.type
_entity_poly.pdbx_seq_one_letter_code
_entity_poly.pdbx_strand_id
1 'polypeptide(L)'
;MQFNRAGLFVEAMRGDAVMTERGADKLMANPDMLRWRDHITDLGREKLFWKPTAVKVDKEFGVYVLDSGRYRMQIYRKTFRELSDDQIDSPETYADPKIN
;
A
#
# COMPACT_ATOMS: atom_id res chain seq x y z
N MET A 1 0.82 -7.66 4.00
CA MET A 1 1.80 -8.39 3.16
C MET A 1 1.03 -9.24 2.19
N GLN A 2 1.54 -9.45 0.98
CA GLN A 2 0.96 -10.30 -0.04
C GLN A 2 1.90 -11.48 -0.30
N PHE A 3 1.32 -12.66 -0.44
CA PHE A 3 2.00 -13.89 -0.79
C PHE A 3 1.31 -14.50 -2.01
N ASN A 4 2.06 -15.22 -2.85
CA ASN A 4 1.46 -15.99 -3.94
C ASN A 4 0.85 -17.31 -3.38
N ARG A 5 0.24 -18.12 -4.26
CA ARG A 5 -0.39 -19.40 -3.84
C ARG A 5 0.60 -20.41 -3.27
N ALA A 6 1.88 -20.29 -3.63
CA ALA A 6 2.95 -21.13 -3.09
C ALA A 6 3.44 -20.64 -1.72
N GLY A 7 2.94 -19.50 -1.22
CA GLY A 7 3.37 -18.89 0.04
C GLY A 7 4.59 -17.97 -0.09
N LEU A 8 5.10 -17.74 -1.30
CA LEU A 8 6.27 -16.90 -1.54
C LEU A 8 5.85 -15.44 -1.36
N PHE A 9 6.71 -14.67 -0.68
CA PHE A 9 6.49 -13.24 -0.49
C PHE A 9 6.46 -12.52 -1.84
N VAL A 10 5.41 -11.72 -2.06
CA VAL A 10 5.28 -10.85 -3.23
C VAL A 10 5.66 -9.42 -2.86
N GLU A 11 4.95 -8.83 -1.88
CA GLU A 11 5.23 -7.47 -1.43
C GLU A 11 4.61 -7.14 -0.06
N ALA A 12 5.00 -6.00 0.50
CA ALA A 12 4.38 -5.44 1.70
C ALA A 12 3.95 -3.99 1.48
N MET A 13 2.63 -3.77 1.45
CA MET A 13 2.05 -2.43 1.40
C MET A 13 2.09 -1.79 2.79
N ARG A 14 2.69 -0.60 2.89
CA ARG A 14 2.84 0.13 4.16
C ARG A 14 2.16 1.50 4.17
N GLY A 15 1.54 1.92 3.07
CA GLY A 15 1.03 3.28 2.89
C GLY A 15 2.08 4.18 2.27
N ASP A 16 1.66 5.02 1.33
CA ASP A 16 2.52 5.95 0.57
C ASP A 16 1.80 7.26 0.22
N ALA A 17 0.58 7.45 0.70
CA ALA A 17 -0.22 8.61 0.34
C ALA A 17 0.34 9.94 0.85
N VAL A 18 0.14 10.96 0.02
CA VAL A 18 0.43 12.36 0.34
C VAL A 18 -0.69 12.97 1.21
N MET A 19 -0.47 14.20 1.68
CA MET A 19 -1.48 14.97 2.42
C MET A 19 -2.74 15.16 1.56
N THR A 20 -3.92 14.95 2.15
CA THR A 20 -5.22 15.24 1.53
C THR A 20 -5.77 16.55 2.08
N GLU A 21 -6.75 17.16 1.39
CA GLU A 21 -7.45 18.35 1.88
C GLU A 21 -8.02 18.13 3.28
N ARG A 22 -8.72 17.00 3.50
CA ARG A 22 -9.25 16.62 4.82
C ARG A 22 -8.16 16.42 5.89
N GLY A 23 -7.00 15.93 5.48
CA GLY A 23 -5.82 15.80 6.35
C GLY A 23 -5.29 17.17 6.76
N ALA A 24 -5.26 18.12 5.84
CA ALA A 24 -4.89 19.51 6.11
C ALA A 24 -5.89 20.20 7.04
N ASP A 25 -7.20 20.05 6.81
CA ASP A 25 -8.24 20.60 7.70
C ASP A 25 -8.08 20.13 9.15
N LYS A 26 -7.70 18.86 9.33
CA LYS A 26 -7.43 18.33 10.67
C LYS A 26 -6.21 18.97 11.33
N LEU A 27 -5.17 19.30 10.57
CA LEU A 27 -4.02 20.03 11.12
C LEU A 27 -4.43 21.43 11.55
N MET A 28 -5.37 22.07 10.84
CA MET A 28 -5.90 23.38 11.20
C MET A 28 -6.70 23.36 12.53
N ALA A 29 -7.18 22.20 12.98
CA ALA A 29 -7.88 22.07 14.26
C ALA A 29 -6.96 22.32 15.47
N ASN A 30 -5.64 22.23 15.31
CA ASN A 30 -4.67 22.62 16.32
C ASN A 30 -3.49 23.35 15.67
N PRO A 31 -3.42 24.69 15.74
CA PRO A 31 -2.35 25.48 15.14
C PRO A 31 -0.94 25.08 15.60
N ASP A 32 -0.78 24.56 16.81
CA ASP A 32 0.52 24.10 17.30
C ASP A 32 1.06 22.90 16.51
N MET A 33 0.17 22.09 15.93
CA MET A 33 0.56 20.98 15.06
C MET A 33 1.32 21.46 13.83
N LEU A 34 1.01 22.66 13.31
CA LEU A 34 1.74 23.24 12.18
C LEU A 34 3.15 23.64 12.59
N ARG A 35 3.30 24.26 13.77
CA ARG A 35 4.63 24.63 14.32
C ARG A 35 5.48 23.41 14.60
N TRP A 36 4.87 22.32 15.09
CA TRP A 36 5.61 21.07 15.32
C TRP A 36 6.11 20.45 14.01
N ARG A 37 5.33 20.55 12.91
CA ARG A 37 5.78 20.06 11.60
C ARG A 37 7.04 20.76 11.09
N ASP A 38 7.22 22.05 11.38
CA ASP A 38 8.44 22.78 11.01
C ASP A 38 9.69 22.21 11.69
N HIS A 39 9.52 21.49 12.80
CA HIS A 39 10.59 20.84 13.55
C HIS A 39 10.67 19.32 13.33
N ILE A 40 9.79 18.73 12.51
CA ILE A 40 9.85 17.29 12.19
C ILE A 40 10.80 17.07 11.01
N THR A 41 11.83 16.27 11.24
CA THR A 41 12.85 15.95 10.23
C THR A 41 12.41 14.91 9.20
N ASP A 42 11.37 14.12 9.50
CA ASP A 42 10.83 13.09 8.61
C ASP A 42 9.30 13.06 8.63
N LEU A 43 8.70 13.78 7.68
CA LEU A 43 7.26 13.72 7.41
C LEU A 43 6.86 12.48 6.59
N GLY A 44 7.80 11.65 6.14
CA GLY A 44 7.54 10.41 5.41
C GLY A 44 6.71 9.40 6.22
N ARG A 45 6.81 9.43 7.55
CA ARG A 45 5.98 8.63 8.47
C ARG A 45 4.48 8.92 8.35
N GLU A 46 4.10 10.10 7.85
CA GLU A 46 2.70 10.44 7.63
C GLU A 46 2.13 9.84 6.35
N LYS A 47 3.01 9.38 5.46
CA LYS A 47 2.61 8.65 4.26
C LYS A 47 2.24 7.21 4.57
N LEU A 48 2.85 6.63 5.60
CA LEU A 48 2.56 5.26 6.05
C LEU A 48 1.16 5.13 6.65
N PHE A 49 0.59 3.93 6.61
CA PHE A 49 -0.65 3.60 7.31
C PHE A 49 -0.50 3.84 8.81
N TRP A 50 -1.58 4.26 9.45
CA TRP A 50 -1.67 4.40 10.90
C TRP A 50 -3.05 3.98 11.38
N LYS A 51 -3.08 2.83 12.06
CA LYS A 51 -4.31 2.17 12.52
C LYS A 51 -5.34 1.98 11.38
N PRO A 52 -4.97 1.33 10.28
CA PRO A 52 -5.94 0.96 9.25
C PRO A 52 -6.94 -0.06 9.84
N THR A 53 -8.20 0.07 9.46
CA THR A 53 -9.31 -0.70 10.05
C THR A 53 -9.94 -1.69 9.09
N ALA A 54 -9.79 -1.48 7.78
CA ALA A 54 -10.33 -2.38 6.78
C ALA A 54 -9.50 -2.39 5.49
N VAL A 55 -9.55 -3.52 4.81
CA VAL A 55 -9.06 -3.70 3.44
C VAL A 55 -10.14 -4.41 2.62
N LYS A 56 -10.33 -3.98 1.37
CA LYS A 56 -11.21 -4.62 0.40
C LYS A 56 -10.47 -4.76 -0.93
N VAL A 57 -10.69 -5.88 -1.62
CA VAL A 57 -10.21 -6.08 -3.00
C VAL A 57 -11.42 -6.23 -3.90
N ASP A 58 -11.46 -5.50 -5.02
CA ASP A 58 -12.52 -5.62 -6.03
C ASP A 58 -12.17 -6.67 -7.11
N LYS A 59 -13.09 -6.87 -8.06
CA LYS A 59 -12.93 -7.85 -9.14
C LYS A 59 -11.89 -7.41 -10.19
N GLU A 60 -11.54 -6.13 -10.21
CA GLU A 60 -10.48 -5.54 -11.03
C GLU A 60 -9.12 -5.52 -10.33
N PHE A 61 -8.98 -6.20 -9.18
CA PHE A 61 -7.77 -6.23 -8.34
C PHE A 61 -7.36 -4.86 -7.77
N GLY A 62 -8.30 -3.93 -7.65
CA GLY A 62 -8.15 -2.72 -6.85
C GLY A 62 -8.15 -3.04 -5.36
N VAL A 63 -7.14 -2.59 -4.63
CA VAL A 63 -6.99 -2.75 -3.18
C VAL A 63 -7.33 -1.44 -2.49
N TYR A 64 -8.40 -1.43 -1.70
CA TYR A 64 -8.90 -0.29 -0.96
C TYR A 64 -8.55 -0.47 0.50
N VAL A 65 -7.85 0.49 1.10
CA VAL A 65 -7.45 0.46 2.50
C VAL A 65 -8.06 1.65 3.23
N LEU A 66 -8.88 1.39 4.25
CA LEU A 66 -9.39 2.42 5.16
C LEU A 66 -8.34 2.68 6.25
N ASP A 67 -7.60 3.78 6.10
CA ASP A 67 -6.54 4.23 7.00
C ASP A 67 -7.11 5.19 8.06
N SER A 68 -7.95 4.65 8.94
CA SER A 68 -8.80 5.44 9.85
C SER A 68 -8.03 6.35 10.79
N GLY A 69 -6.85 5.95 11.27
CA GLY A 69 -6.03 6.83 12.12
C GLY A 69 -5.51 8.08 11.38
N ARG A 70 -5.55 8.08 10.04
CA ARG A 70 -5.23 9.24 9.19
C ARG A 70 -6.43 9.83 8.46
N TYR A 71 -7.65 9.36 8.75
CA TYR A 71 -8.88 9.92 8.18
C TYR A 71 -8.88 9.93 6.66
N ARG A 72 -8.28 8.90 6.05
CA ARG A 72 -8.16 8.76 4.60
C ARG A 72 -8.43 7.33 4.16
N MET A 73 -8.67 7.19 2.86
CA MET A 73 -8.66 5.91 2.16
C MET A 73 -7.52 5.95 1.13
N GLN A 74 -6.75 4.87 1.05
CA GLN A 74 -5.75 4.68 0.00
C GLN A 74 -6.23 3.58 -0.95
N ILE A 75 -6.16 3.84 -2.25
CA ILE A 75 -6.58 2.91 -3.29
C ILE A 75 -5.35 2.56 -4.11
N TYR A 76 -5.04 1.28 -4.19
CA TYR A 76 -3.93 0.76 -4.96
C TYR A 76 -4.46 -0.05 -6.12
N ARG A 77 -3.95 0.21 -7.31
CA ARG A 77 -4.26 -0.60 -8.49
C ARG A 77 -2.96 -1.23 -8.97
N LYS A 78 -2.90 -2.55 -8.92
CA LYS A 78 -1.79 -3.28 -9.52
C LYS A 78 -2.01 -3.32 -11.03
N THR A 79 -0.99 -2.88 -11.77
CA THR A 79 -0.88 -3.19 -13.19
C THR A 79 -0.33 -4.61 -13.31
N PHE A 80 -1.11 -5.48 -13.93
CA PHE A 80 -0.69 -6.83 -14.29
C PHE A 80 -1.04 -7.10 -15.75
N ARG A 81 -0.33 -8.06 -16.33
CA ARG A 81 -0.61 -8.59 -17.65
C ARG A 81 -0.57 -10.10 -17.53
N GLU A 82 -1.64 -10.76 -17.96
CA GLU A 82 -1.63 -12.22 -18.11
C GLU A 82 -0.68 -12.56 -19.27
N LEU A 83 0.21 -13.51 -19.00
CA LEU A 83 1.12 -14.05 -20.00
C LEU A 83 0.47 -15.30 -20.60
N SER A 84 0.59 -15.47 -21.92
CA SER A 84 0.23 -16.72 -22.58
C SER A 84 1.32 -17.78 -22.37
N ASP A 85 0.98 -19.05 -22.58
CA ASP A 85 1.90 -20.17 -22.35
C ASP A 85 3.20 -20.06 -23.15
N ASP A 86 3.17 -19.42 -24.34
CA ASP A 86 4.36 -19.17 -25.17
C ASP A 86 5.25 -18.03 -24.66
N GLN A 87 4.76 -17.25 -23.69
CA GLN A 87 5.49 -16.15 -23.05
C GLN A 87 6.11 -16.56 -21.72
N ILE A 88 5.92 -17.82 -21.30
CA ILE A 88 6.43 -18.37 -20.05
C ILE A 88 7.41 -19.49 -20.41
N ASP A 89 8.62 -19.44 -19.84
CA ASP A 89 9.59 -20.52 -20.00
C ASP A 89 9.01 -21.85 -19.48
N SER A 90 9.32 -22.95 -20.15
CA SER A 90 8.83 -24.26 -19.72
C SER A 90 9.36 -24.60 -18.33
N PRO A 91 8.61 -25.37 -17.51
CA PRO A 91 9.06 -25.80 -16.19
C PRO A 91 10.38 -26.60 -16.22
N GLU A 92 10.74 -27.16 -17.37
CA GLU A 92 11.99 -27.88 -17.62
C GLU A 92 13.19 -26.92 -17.75
N THR A 93 12.94 -25.71 -18.25
CA THR A 93 13.97 -24.67 -18.50
C THR A 93 14.14 -23.77 -17.28
N TYR A 94 13.06 -23.56 -16.52
CA TYR A 94 13.07 -22.75 -15.31
C TYR A 94 12.24 -23.41 -14.20
N ALA A 95 12.90 -23.84 -13.12
CA ALA A 95 12.21 -24.41 -11.97
C ALA A 95 11.72 -23.30 -11.04
N ASP A 96 10.44 -23.36 -10.66
CA ASP A 96 9.87 -22.41 -9.71
C ASP A 96 10.60 -22.47 -8.35
N PRO A 97 10.85 -21.31 -7.71
CA PRO A 97 11.43 -21.27 -6.38
C PRO A 97 10.53 -22.02 -5.39
N LYS A 98 11.12 -22.92 -4.60
CA LYS A 98 10.43 -23.65 -3.54
C LYS A 98 10.64 -22.95 -2.20
N ILE A 99 9.62 -23.02 -1.35
CA ILE A 99 9.76 -22.67 0.07
C ILE A 99 10.32 -23.89 0.79
N ASN A 100 11.44 -23.71 1.48
CA ASN A 100 12.03 -24.72 2.35
C ASN A 100 11.21 -24.91 3.63
#